data_AF-T1B581-F1
#
_entry.id   AF-T1B581-F1
#
_cell.length_a   1.000
_cell.length_b   1.000
_cell.length_c   1.000
_cell.angle_alpha   90.00
_cell.angle_beta   90.00
_cell.angle_gamma   90.00
#
_symmetry.space_group_name_H-M   'P 1'
#
loop_
_entity.id
_entity.type
_entity.pdbx_description
1 polymer ?
#
loop_
_entity_poly.entity_id
_entity_poly.type
_entity_poly.pdbx_seq_one_letter_code
_entity_poly.pdbx_strand_id
1 'polypeptide(L)' 'MTTMYYEKDADPEVLRGRTIAVLGYGSQGHAHALNLHDSGFDVRVGLRPESASVLKAEEAGLRVLGIADAAA' A
#
# COMPACT_ATOMS: atom_id res chain seq x y z
N MET A 1 3.96 28.99 -16.21
CA MET A 1 4.29 27.70 -16.86
C MET A 1 4.29 26.66 -15.76
N THR A 2 3.61 25.52 -15.96
CA THR A 2 3.50 24.47 -14.94
C THR A 2 4.49 23.35 -15.27
N THR A 3 5.11 22.77 -14.24
CA THR A 3 5.95 21.57 -14.40
C THR A 3 5.08 20.32 -14.31
N MET A 4 5.21 19.42 -15.29
CA MET A 4 4.59 18.09 -15.28
C MET A 4 5.69 17.04 -15.10
N TYR A 5 5.45 16.10 -14.20
CA TYR A 5 6.36 14.98 -13.92
C TYR A 5 5.84 13.72 -14.60
N TYR A 6 6.78 12.92 -15.09
CA TYR A 6 6.54 11.65 -15.74
C TYR A 6 7.38 10.56 -15.08
N GLU A 7 7.22 9.32 -15.54
CA GLU A 7 7.93 8.15 -15.01
C GLU A 7 9.45 8.34 -14.98
N LYS A 8 10.05 8.92 -16.02
CA LYS A 8 11.49 9.21 -16.07
C LYS A 8 11.98 10.20 -15.01
N ASP A 9 11.08 10.96 -14.41
CA ASP A 9 11.38 11.98 -13.40
C ASP A 9 11.21 11.44 -11.97
N ALA A 10 10.78 10.18 -11.81
CA ALA A 10 10.60 9.50 -10.54
C ALA A 10 11.49 8.25 -10.46
N ASP A 11 12.24 8.11 -9.37
CA ASP A 11 13.05 6.93 -9.10
C ASP A 11 12.33 6.03 -8.08
N PRO A 12 11.69 4.92 -8.49
CA PRO A 12 11.02 4.00 -7.57
C PRO A 12 12.00 3.24 -6.67
N GLU A 13 13.29 3.15 -7.03
CA GLU A 13 14.28 2.41 -6.25
C GLU A 13 14.52 3.04 -4.87
N VAL A 14 14.18 4.32 -4.66
CA VAL A 14 14.26 4.97 -3.33
C VAL A 14 13.37 4.31 -2.27
N LEU A 15 12.35 3.57 -2.70
CA LEU A 15 11.44 2.82 -1.84
C LEU A 15 11.85 1.35 -1.67
N ARG A 16 12.87 0.86 -2.38
CA ARG A 16 13.32 -0.53 -2.27
C ARG A 16 13.84 -0.84 -0.87
N GLY A 17 13.53 -2.04 -0.40
CA GLY A 17 13.90 -2.49 0.94
C GLY A 17 13.15 -1.78 2.08
N ARG A 18 12.25 -0.83 1.77
CA ARG A 18 11.37 -0.22 2.76
C ARG A 18 10.06 -1.00 2.82
N THR A 19 9.51 -1.07 4.03
CA THR A 19 8.12 -1.47 4.23
C THR A 19 7.20 -0.28 3.96
N ILE A 20 6.10 -0.51 3.25
CA ILE A 20 5.07 0.48 2.97
C ILE A 20 3.77 0.08 3.67
N ALA A 21 3.36 0.89 4.65
CA ALA A 21 2.10 0.71 5.36
C ALA A 21 0.98 1.52 4.71
N VAL A 22 -0.06 0.84 4.22
CA VAL A 22 -1.29 1.46 3.72
C VAL A 22 -2.36 1.35 4.80
N LEU A 23 -2.67 2.46 5.47
CA LEU A 23 -3.64 2.48 6.57
C LEU A 23 -5.05 2.73 6.03
N GLY A 24 -5.88 1.69 6.05
CA GLY A 24 -7.22 1.70 5.47
C GLY A 24 -7.28 1.11 4.05
N TYR A 25 -8.41 0.46 3.74
CA TYR A 25 -8.62 -0.27 2.48
C TYR A 25 -9.93 0.13 1.79
N GLY A 26 -10.20 1.43 1.74
CA GLY A 26 -11.24 2.03 0.91
C GLY A 26 -10.82 2.14 -0.55
N SER A 27 -11.44 3.03 -1.34
CA SER A 27 -11.12 3.18 -2.78
C SER A 27 -9.62 3.44 -3.04
N GLN A 28 -9.04 4.45 -2.37
CA GLN A 28 -7.63 4.78 -2.56
C GLN A 28 -6.69 3.79 -1.89
N GLY A 29 -7.04 3.24 -0.72
CA GLY A 29 -6.23 2.24 -0.03
C GLY A 29 -6.10 0.96 -0.86
N HIS A 30 -7.21 0.52 -1.46
CA HIS A 30 -7.25 -0.61 -2.38
C HIS A 30 -6.35 -0.40 -3.60
N ALA A 31 -6.51 0.73 -4.29
CA ALA A 31 -5.72 1.03 -5.49
C ALA A 31 -4.23 1.15 -5.19
N HIS A 32 -3.84 1.90 -4.14
CA HIS A 32 -2.42 2.06 -3.81
C HIS A 32 -1.77 0.76 -3.34
N ALA A 33 -2.45 -0.01 -2.48
CA ALA A 33 -1.88 -1.24 -1.95
C ALA A 33 -1.61 -2.26 -3.06
N LEU A 34 -2.57 -2.47 -3.96
CA LEU A 34 -2.42 -3.41 -5.08
C LEU A 34 -1.38 -2.93 -6.09
N ASN A 35 -1.44 -1.67 -6.51
CA ASN A 35 -0.48 -1.15 -7.48
C ASN A 35 0.96 -1.25 -6.97
N LEU A 36 1.20 -0.94 -5.68
CA LEU A 36 2.53 -1.06 -5.08
C LEU A 36 2.94 -2.52 -4.88
N HIS A 37 2.01 -3.39 -4.47
CA HIS A 37 2.26 -4.83 -4.32
C HIS A 37 2.64 -5.47 -5.66
N ASP A 38 1.88 -5.19 -6.72
CA ASP A 38 2.12 -5.71 -8.07
C ASP A 38 3.40 -5.11 -8.69
N SER A 39 3.81 -3.91 -8.25
CA SER A 39 5.11 -3.32 -8.57
C SER A 39 6.28 -3.94 -7.78
N GLY A 40 6.02 -4.92 -6.90
CA GLY A 40 7.03 -5.69 -6.18
C GLY A 40 7.53 -5.05 -4.88
N PHE A 41 6.79 -4.13 -4.27
CA PHE A 41 7.15 -3.54 -2.97
C PHE A 41 6.62 -4.33 -1.77
N ASP A 42 7.28 -4.24 -0.61
CA ASP A 42 6.78 -4.83 0.66
C ASP A 42 5.64 -3.99 1.21
N VAL A 43 4.42 -4.29 0.78
CA VAL A 43 3.20 -3.60 1.20
C VAL A 43 2.51 -4.35 2.33
N ARG A 44 2.08 -3.60 3.35
CA ARG A 44 1.26 -4.08 4.46
C ARG A 44 0.03 -3.20 4.58
N VAL A 45 -1.15 -3.79 4.71
CA VAL A 45 -2.40 -3.05 4.89
C VAL A 45 -2.75 -3.04 6.37
N GLY A 46 -2.77 -1.85 6.97
CA GLY A 46 -3.12 -1.66 8.38
C GLY A 46 -4.62 -1.41 8.54
N LEU A 47 -5.32 -2.33 9.21
CA LEU A 47 -6.76 -2.23 9.46
C LEU A 47 -7.10 -2.46 10.93
N ARG A 48 -8.28 -1.99 11.34
CA ARG A 48 -8.89 -2.44 12.59
C ARG A 48 -9.38 -3.88 12.40
N PRO A 49 -9.20 -4.78 13.39
CA PRO A 49 -9.56 -6.20 13.25
C PRO A 49 -11.02 -6.44 12.83
N GLU A 50 -11.93 -5.59 13.27
CA GLU A 50 -13.37 -5.65 12.97
C GLU A 50 -13.76 -4.98 11.64
N SER A 51 -12.80 -4.49 10.87
CA SER A 51 -13.09 -3.82 9.60
C SER A 51 -13.64 -4.80 8.57
N ALA A 52 -14.76 -4.45 7.94
CA ALA A 52 -15.37 -5.21 6.84
C ALA A 52 -14.44 -5.38 5.62
N SER A 53 -13.35 -4.60 5.53
CA SER A 53 -12.41 -4.64 4.42
C SER A 53 -11.24 -5.62 4.61
N VAL A 54 -11.11 -6.26 5.78
CA VAL A 54 -10.05 -7.24 6.08
C VAL A 54 -10.08 -8.39 5.08
N LEU A 55 -11.21 -9.10 4.99
CA LEU A 55 -11.35 -10.25 4.10
C LEU A 55 -11.05 -9.89 2.63
N LYS A 56 -11.55 -8.74 2.18
CA LYS A 56 -11.29 -8.25 0.82
C LYS A 56 -9.80 -7.99 0.54
N ALA A 57 -9.06 -7.49 1.53
CA ALA A 57 -7.62 -7.25 1.37
C ALA A 57 -6.83 -8.56 1.38
N GLU A 58 -7.18 -9.50 2.26
CA GLU A 58 -6.56 -10.83 2.33
C GLU A 58 -6.82 -11.66 1.07
N GLU A 59 -8.05 -11.69 0.57
CA GLU A 59 -8.42 -12.37 -0.69
C GLU A 59 -7.71 -11.79 -1.91
N ALA A 60 -7.31 -10.51 -1.84
CA ALA A 60 -6.50 -9.86 -2.87
C ALA A 60 -5.00 -10.18 -2.73
N GLY A 61 -4.61 -11.06 -1.80
CA GLY A 61 -3.23 -11.50 -1.59
C GLY A 61 -2.37 -10.55 -0.75
N LEU A 62 -2.96 -9.52 -0.14
CA LEU A 62 -2.22 -8.52 0.63
C LEU A 62 -2.00 -8.98 2.07
N ARG A 63 -0.83 -8.63 2.65
CA ARG A 63 -0.56 -8.81 4.08
C ARG A 63 -1.37 -7.80 4.89
N VAL A 64 -2.33 -8.26 5.68
CA VAL A 64 -3.14 -7.41 6.57
C VAL A 64 -2.63 -7.52 8.01
N LEU A 65 -2.48 -6.37 8.68
CA LEU A 65 -2.03 -6.27 10.07
C LEU A 65 -2.90 -5.27 10.85
N GLY A 66 -2.77 -5.28 12.18
CA GLY A 66 -3.25 -4.18 13.01
C GLY A 66 -2.55 -2.87 12.66
N ILE A 67 -3.24 -1.73 12.82
CA ILE A 67 -2.71 -0.41 12.44
C ILE A 67 -1.33 -0.12 13.05
N ALA A 68 -1.14 -0.45 14.34
CA ALA A 68 0.12 -0.23 15.03
C ALA A 68 1.25 -1.09 14.46
N ASP A 69 1.00 -2.38 14.21
CA ASP A 69 1.99 -3.32 13.68
C ASP A 69 2.35 -3.02 12.22
N ALA A 70 1.38 -2.51 11.43
CA ALA A 70 1.63 -2.09 10.06
C ALA A 70 2.55 -0.86 10.01
N ALA A 71 2.43 0.05 10.97
CA ALA A 71 3.18 1.32 11.03
C ALA A 71 4.54 1.24 11.74
N ALA A 72 4.90 0.06 12.28
CA ALA A 72 6.14 -0.18 13.03
C ALA A 72 7.36 -0.42 12.12
#